data_AF-A0A5C7DWH0-F1
#
_entry.id   AF-A0A5C7DWH0-F1
#
_cell.length_a   1.000
_cell.length_b   1.000
_cell.length_c   1.000
_cell.angle_alpha   90.00
_cell.angle_beta   90.00
_cell.angle_gamma   90.00
#
_symmetry.space_group_name_H-M   'P 1'
#
loop_
_entity.id
_entity.type
_entity.pdbx_description
1 polymer ?
#
loop_
_entity_poly.entity_id
_entity_poly.type
_entity_poly.pdbx_seq_one_letter_code
_entity_poly.pdbx_strand_id
1 'polypeptide(L)' 'MFKISKFVYNMTTRFHLFIVSFFLLIFLNACGYKDSPYYEIKDANGSVIDVKKFQSLENEI' A
#
# COMPACT_ATOMS: atom_id res chain seq x y z
N MET A 1 -36.44 -0.31 -27.83
CA MET A 1 -34.98 -0.14 -27.92
C MET A 1 -34.36 0.71 -26.77
N PHE A 2 -34.98 1.82 -26.35
CA PHE A 2 -34.45 2.72 -25.30
C PHE A 2 -34.19 2.09 -23.92
N LYS A 3 -35.04 1.16 -23.46
CA LYS A 3 -34.90 0.53 -22.14
C LYS A 3 -33.63 -0.34 -22.00
N ILE A 4 -33.26 -1.05 -23.07
CA ILE A 4 -32.10 -1.95 -23.09
C ILE A 4 -30.81 -1.13 -23.07
N SER A 5 -30.75 -0.04 -23.85
CA SER A 5 -29.64 0.91 -23.85
C SER A 5 -29.40 1.51 -22.46
N LYS A 6 -30.46 1.96 -21.77
CA LYS A 6 -30.37 2.51 -20.40
C LYS A 6 -29.91 1.47 -19.38
N PHE A 7 -30.35 0.22 -19.53
CA PHE A 7 -29.94 -0.89 -18.67
C PHE A 7 -28.45 -1.23 -18.85
N VAL A 8 -28.00 -1.36 -20.10
CA VAL A 8 -26.59 -1.64 -20.43
C VAL A 8 -25.68 -0.51 -19.93
N TYR A 9 -26.05 0.75 -20.14
CA TYR A 9 -25.30 1.90 -19.64
C TYR A 9 -25.14 1.85 -18.11
N ASN A 10 -26.24 1.62 -17.38
CA ASN A 10 -26.19 1.54 -15.91
C ASN A 10 -25.35 0.36 -15.41
N MET A 11 -25.39 -0.78 -16.12
CA MET A 11 -24.52 -1.92 -15.82
C MET A 11 -23.04 -1.59 -16.03
N THR A 12 -22.69 -0.94 -17.14
CA THR A 12 -21.33 -0.52 -17.44
C THR A 12 -20.80 0.46 -16.41
N THR A 13 -21.62 1.44 -15.99
CA THR A 13 -21.24 2.40 -14.94
C THR A 13 -20.97 1.72 -13.61
N ARG A 14 -21.81 0.75 -13.21
CA ARG A 14 -21.63 -0.01 -11.97
C ARG A 14 -20.38 -0.89 -12.00
N PHE A 15 -20.12 -1.54 -13.13
CA PHE A 15 -18.92 -2.35 -13.33
C PHE A 15 -17.65 -1.51 -13.27
N HIS A 16 -17.65 -0.33 -13.90
CA HIS A 16 -16.54 0.61 -13.83
C HIS A 16 -16.27 1.07 -12.39
N LEU A 17 -17.31 1.42 -11.64
CA LEU A 17 -17.18 1.85 -10.25
C LEU A 17 -16.62 0.72 -9.37
N PHE A 18 -17.07 -0.52 -9.57
CA PHE A 18 -16.52 -1.70 -8.90
C PHE A 18 -15.02 -1.88 -9.15
N ILE A 19 -14.57 -1.75 -10.40
CA ILE A 19 -13.15 -1.85 -10.76
C ILE A 19 -12.34 -0.75 -10.07
N VAL A 20 -12.81 0.50 -10.11
CA VAL A 20 -12.12 1.62 -9.48
C VAL A 20 -12.02 1.42 -7.97
N SER A 21 -13.11 0.99 -7.32
CA SER A 21 -13.09 0.67 -5.89
C SER A 21 -12.15 -0.49 -5.55
N PHE A 22 -12.09 -1.53 -6.38
CA PHE A 22 -11.18 -2.66 -6.19
C PHE A 22 -9.70 -2.21 -6.23
N PHE A 23 -9.33 -1.42 -7.23
CA PHE A 23 -7.98 -0.87 -7.31
C PHE A 23 -7.68 0.08 -6.15
N LEU A 24 -8.63 0.94 -5.76
CA LEU A 24 -8.45 1.83 -4.62
C LEU A 24 -8.20 1.06 -3.31
N LEU A 25 -8.92 -0.04 -3.08
CA LEU A 25 -8.71 -0.91 -1.92
C LEU A 25 -7.32 -1.56 -1.95
N ILE A 26 -6.85 -1.99 -3.12
CA ILE A 26 -5.47 -2.50 -3.28
C ILE A 26 -4.46 -1.41 -2.95
N PHE A 27 -4.63 -0.19 -3.46
CA PHE A 27 -3.74 0.94 -3.17
C PHE A 27 -3.72 1.29 -1.68
N LEU A 28 -4.89 1.34 -1.02
CA LEU A 28 -4.97 1.62 0.41
C LEU A 28 -4.33 0.51 1.27
N ASN A 29 -4.47 -0.75 0.86
CA ASN A 29 -3.81 -1.88 1.53
C ASN A 29 -2.31 -1.94 1.26
N ALA A 30 -1.85 -1.64 0.04
CA ALA A 30 -0.42 -1.63 -0.31
C ALA A 30 0.32 -0.40 0.21
N CYS A 31 -0.38 0.72 0.36
CA CYS A 31 0.15 1.92 1.02
C CYS A 31 0.07 1.82 2.55
N GLY A 32 -0.50 0.72 3.07
CA GLY A 32 -0.59 0.39 4.47
C GLY A 32 0.70 -0.27 4.97
N TYR A 33 1.43 0.49 5.78
CA TYR A 33 2.53 0.06 6.64
C TYR A 33 3.86 -0.25 5.93
N LYS A 34 4.55 0.83 5.53
CA LYS A 34 6.01 0.81 5.47
C LYS A 34 6.51 0.73 6.91
N ASP A 35 6.78 -0.49 7.38
CA ASP A 35 7.38 -0.71 8.69
C ASP A 35 8.62 0.18 8.84
N SER A 36 8.87 0.71 10.03
CA SER A 36 10.04 1.56 10.25
C SER A 36 11.28 0.74 9.87
N PRO A 37 12.15 1.24 8.97
CA PRO A 37 13.33 0.48 8.59
C PRO A 37 14.13 0.15 9.85
N TYR A 38 14.68 -1.05 9.91
CA TYR A 38 15.56 -1.48 10.99
C TYR A 38 16.92 -1.85 10.39
N TYR A 39 17.97 -1.63 11.17
CA TYR A 39 19.32 -2.03 10.79
C TYR A 39 19.86 -3.02 11.81
N GLU A 40 20.48 -4.07 11.29
CA GLU A 40 21.20 -5.07 12.08
C GLU A 40 22.64 -4.60 12.26
N ILE A 41 23.12 -4.60 13.51
CA ILE A 41 24.53 -4.42 13.81
C ILE A 41 25.15 -5.81 13.88
N LYS A 42 26.14 -6.08 13.03
CA LYS A 42 26.83 -7.37 12.94
C LYS A 42 28.24 -7.30 13.51
N ASP A 43 28.71 -8.40 14.10
CA ASP A 43 30.10 -8.54 14.52
C ASP A 43 31.04 -8.83 13.34
N ALA A 44 32.34 -8.87 13.62
CA ALA A 44 33.36 -9.21 12.62
C ALA A 44 33.21 -10.62 12.03
N ASN A 45 32.41 -11.48 12.66
CA ASN A 45 32.12 -12.85 12.24
C ASN A 45 30.78 -12.95 11.50
N GLY A 46 30.07 -11.84 11.30
CA GLY A 46 28.78 -11.76 10.60
C GLY A 46 27.55 -12.12 11.45
N SER A 47 27.69 -12.33 12.75
CA SER A 47 26.59 -12.60 13.69
C SER A 47 25.86 -11.30 14.07
N VAL A 48 24.54 -11.35 14.21
CA VAL A 48 23.72 -10.20 14.62
C VAL A 48 23.88 -9.99 16.13
N ILE A 49 24.40 -8.83 16.51
CA ILE A 49 24.60 -8.43 17.92
C ILE A 49 23.41 -7.61 18.43
N ASP A 50 22.81 -6.78 17.58
CA ASP A 50 21.74 -5.85 17.95
C ASP A 50 20.88 -5.47 16.73
N VAL A 51 19.61 -5.16 16.97
CA VAL A 51 18.65 -4.71 15.94
C VAL A 51 18.06 -3.38 16.39
N LYS A 52 18.43 -2.30 15.71
CA LYS A 52 17.96 -0.94 16.04
C LYS A 52 16.93 -0.45 15.04
N LYS A 53 15.87 0.17 15.56
CA LYS A 53 14.90 0.90 14.74
C LYS A 53 15.55 2.17 14.21
N PHE A 54 15.31 2.48 12.93
CA PHE A 54 15.76 3.72 12.32
C PHE A 54 15.04 4.91 12.98
N GLN A 55 15.79 5.75 13.69
CA GLN A 55 15.33 7.07 14.09
C GLN A 55 15.70 8.06 12.97
N SER A 56 14.70 8.81 12.49
CA SER A 56 14.93 9.94 11.58
C SER A 56 15.88 10.93 12.25
N LEU A 57 16.90 11.38 11.52
CA LEU A 57 17.91 12.37 11.96
C LEU A 57 17.34 13.79 12.14
N GLU A 58 16.02 13.99 12.12
CA GLU A 58 15.35 15.30 12.28
C GLU A 58 15.56 15.97 13.65
N ASN A 59 16.34 15.37 14.56
CA ASN A 59 16.67 15.94 15.87
C ASN A 59 18.17 16.28 16.07
N GLU A 60 19.01 16.21 15.03
CA GLU A 60 20.35 16.83 15.07
C GLU A 60 20.33 18.19 14.35
N ILE A 61 19.97 19.22 15.14
CA ILE A 61 20.29 20.66 15.02
C ILE A 61 19.79 21.40 13.76
#